data_AF-A0A2T4IAW8-F1
#
_entry.id   AF-A0A2T4IAW8-F1
#
_cell.length_a   1.000
_cell.length_b   1.000
_cell.length_c   1.000
_cell.angle_alpha   90.00
_cell.angle_beta   90.00
_cell.angle_gamma   90.00
#
_symmetry.space_group_name_H-M   'P 1'
#
loop_
_entity.id
_entity.type
_entity.pdbx_description
1 polymer ?
#
loop_
_entity_poly.entity_id
_entity_poly.type
_entity_poly.pdbx_seq_one_letter_code
_entity_poly.pdbx_strand_id
1 'polypeptide(L)'
;MKEQINLISFGGLKGGVGKTTLNLNIAGALALQGKRILVMDFDPQGSITQTLRQSVQQTKDIQGTERWLLDDMNKDKLQKTILKSFIENIDFVPSTPILERQNRQLVLEPNREKRLITNMIKIGENQNLLTSYDHIIIDTNPAFDAIAENVYMACAFRGGVIQVINDDPYSLTGAIKNLKVWEKRYMNDEFVHIPNTLKGIVINKTKNNSLSKQIVLTLNSDDFPYRDLVLSTTIIENNSIKKSIFQHKNKKGKISINFACQDKRLNSWTKPKWIKENTKLDNLIKNGNPINNLILELKDKEILI
;
A
#
# COMPACT_ATOMS: atom_id res chain seq x y z
N MET A 1 -21.84 8.03 -12.77
CA MET A 1 -21.27 7.19 -11.70
C MET A 1 -19.86 6.81 -12.11
N LYS A 2 -18.90 6.67 -11.19
CA LYS A 2 -17.57 6.15 -11.56
C LYS A 2 -17.70 4.69 -11.98
N GLU A 3 -17.24 4.36 -13.18
CA GLU A 3 -17.33 3.01 -13.75
C GLU A 3 -16.25 2.06 -13.20
N GLN A 4 -15.14 2.60 -12.69
CA GLN A 4 -14.03 1.79 -12.19
C GLN A 4 -13.36 2.44 -10.96
N ILE A 5 -12.96 1.58 -10.03
CA ILE A 5 -12.29 1.94 -8.79
C ILE A 5 -10.82 1.65 -8.93
N ASN A 6 -9.96 2.56 -8.47
CA ASN A 6 -8.52 2.34 -8.47
C ASN A 6 -8.04 1.73 -7.14
N LEU A 7 -7.46 0.54 -7.22
CA LEU A 7 -6.90 -0.21 -6.07
C LEU A 7 -5.38 -0.11 -6.07
N ILE A 8 -4.81 0.39 -4.98
CA ILE A 8 -3.36 0.43 -4.80
C ILE A 8 -2.97 -0.23 -3.48
N SER A 9 -1.89 -1.01 -3.51
CA SER A 9 -1.27 -1.56 -2.31
C SER A 9 0.22 -1.37 -2.32
N PHE A 10 0.79 -0.89 -1.22
CA PHE A 10 2.24 -0.95 -0.99
C PHE A 10 2.57 -2.26 -0.28
N GLY A 11 2.96 -3.28 -1.05
CA GLY A 11 3.25 -4.64 -0.61
C GLY A 11 4.75 -4.91 -0.38
N GLY A 12 5.10 -6.10 0.13
CA GLY A 12 6.49 -6.52 0.28
C GLY A 12 6.73 -7.53 1.40
N LEU A 13 7.65 -8.48 1.17
CA LEU A 13 7.85 -9.67 2.02
C LEU A 13 8.68 -9.45 3.29
N LYS A 14 9.24 -8.26 3.48
CA LYS A 14 10.03 -7.95 4.67
C LYS A 14 9.25 -7.03 5.61
N GLY A 15 9.26 -7.37 6.89
CA GLY A 15 8.76 -6.49 7.94
C GLY A 15 9.57 -5.20 8.03
N GLY A 16 8.93 -4.08 8.36
CA GLY A 16 9.64 -2.83 8.64
C GLY A 16 10.19 -2.07 7.43
N VAL A 17 9.91 -2.47 6.18
CA VAL A 17 10.30 -1.71 4.96
C VAL A 17 9.51 -0.42 4.76
N GLY A 18 8.44 -0.19 5.54
CA GLY A 18 7.66 1.06 5.52
C GLY A 18 6.35 1.01 4.72
N LYS A 19 5.82 -0.19 4.41
CA LYS A 19 4.55 -0.41 3.71
C LYS A 19 3.39 0.43 4.26
N THR A 20 3.02 0.18 5.53
CA THR A 20 1.97 0.93 6.23
C THR A 20 2.21 2.44 6.23
N THR A 21 3.47 2.86 6.40
CA THR A 21 3.83 4.29 6.36
C THR A 21 3.55 4.89 4.99
N LEU A 22 3.88 4.20 3.90
CA LEU A 22 3.60 4.66 2.55
C LEU A 22 2.10 4.60 2.25
N ASN A 23 1.41 3.50 2.56
CA ASN A 23 -0.04 3.38 2.41
C ASN A 23 -0.77 4.57 3.04
N LEU A 24 -0.47 4.90 4.30
CA LEU A 24 -1.11 6.03 5.00
C LEU A 24 -0.68 7.41 4.47
N ASN A 25 0.58 7.60 4.10
CA ASN A 25 1.02 8.90 3.56
C ASN A 25 0.43 9.18 2.18
N ILE A 26 0.32 8.17 1.32
CA ILE A 26 -0.33 8.28 0.02
C ILE A 26 -1.83 8.53 0.20
N ALA A 27 -2.49 7.80 1.11
CA ALA A 27 -3.89 8.04 1.47
C ALA A 27 -4.11 9.49 1.94
N GLY A 28 -3.31 9.96 2.88
CA GLY A 28 -3.37 11.32 3.42
C GLY A 28 -3.15 12.38 2.36
N ALA A 29 -2.15 12.21 1.51
CA ALA A 29 -1.85 13.16 0.44
C ALA A 29 -2.96 13.26 -0.60
N LEU A 30 -3.56 12.13 -1.01
CA LEU A 30 -4.71 12.13 -1.92
C LEU A 30 -5.95 12.73 -1.26
N ALA A 31 -6.20 12.42 0.02
CA ALA A 31 -7.30 13.00 0.79
C ALA A 31 -7.21 14.53 0.91
N LEU A 32 -6.00 15.06 1.10
CA LEU A 32 -5.72 16.49 1.12
C LEU A 32 -5.92 17.16 -0.26
N GLN A 33 -5.88 16.39 -1.34
CA GLN A 33 -6.24 16.83 -2.70
C GLN A 33 -7.76 16.72 -2.95
N GLY A 34 -8.56 16.43 -1.92
CA GLY A 34 -10.02 16.31 -2.01
C GLY A 34 -10.51 14.94 -2.51
N LYS A 35 -9.63 13.95 -2.66
CA LYS A 35 -10.03 12.59 -3.07
C LYS A 35 -10.62 11.82 -1.88
N ARG A 36 -11.71 11.10 -2.09
CA ARG A 36 -12.32 10.20 -1.11
C ARG A 36 -11.59 8.87 -1.10
N ILE A 37 -11.01 8.47 0.02
CA ILE A 37 -10.15 7.29 0.14
C ILE A 37 -10.80 6.28 1.07
N LEU A 38 -10.79 5.01 0.67
CA LEU A 38 -11.02 3.89 1.58
C LEU A 38 -9.70 3.18 1.85
N VAL A 39 -9.31 3.06 3.12
CA VAL A 39 -8.13 2.30 3.52
C VAL A 39 -8.55 0.95 4.11
N MET A 40 -8.03 -0.16 3.61
CA MET A 40 -8.34 -1.49 4.12
C MET A 40 -7.11 -2.14 4.76
N ASP A 41 -7.20 -2.49 6.04
CA ASP A 41 -6.11 -3.09 6.79
C ASP A 41 -6.22 -4.62 6.74
N PHE A 42 -5.55 -5.25 5.77
CA PHE A 42 -5.43 -6.70 5.62
C PHE A 42 -4.14 -7.25 6.25
N ASP A 43 -3.47 -6.47 7.11
CA ASP A 43 -2.41 -7.00 7.97
C ASP A 43 -3.03 -7.49 9.29
N PRO A 44 -2.91 -8.78 9.65
CA PRO A 44 -3.37 -9.27 10.96
C PRO A 44 -2.74 -8.54 12.15
N GLN A 45 -1.58 -7.87 11.98
CA GLN A 45 -0.97 -7.03 13.00
C GLN A 45 -1.70 -5.69 13.20
N GLY A 46 -2.53 -5.27 12.24
CA GLY A 46 -3.44 -4.13 12.37
C GLY A 46 -2.73 -2.79 12.53
N SER A 47 -1.61 -2.56 11.84
CA SER A 47 -0.80 -1.34 12.01
C SER A 47 -1.56 -0.06 11.63
N ILE A 48 -2.39 -0.10 10.60
CA ILE A 48 -3.28 1.01 10.22
C ILE A 48 -4.38 1.16 11.26
N THR A 49 -4.98 0.05 11.70
CA THR A 49 -6.03 0.01 12.71
C THR A 49 -5.54 0.64 14.02
N GLN A 50 -4.32 0.33 14.45
CA GLN A 50 -3.69 0.93 15.62
C GLN A 50 -3.44 2.44 15.41
N THR A 51 -3.02 2.83 14.21
CA THR A 51 -2.84 4.24 13.83
C THR A 51 -4.16 5.02 13.86
N LEU A 52 -5.30 4.36 13.62
CA LEU A 52 -6.65 4.94 13.62
C LEU A 52 -7.49 4.54 14.85
N ARG A 53 -6.85 4.03 15.92
CA ARG A 53 -7.51 3.42 17.09
C ARG A 53 -8.60 4.25 17.78
N GLN A 54 -8.58 5.57 17.64
CA GLN A 54 -9.60 6.42 18.23
C GLN A 54 -10.96 6.27 17.56
N SER A 55 -10.96 6.13 16.23
CA SER A 55 -12.16 5.86 15.45
C SER A 55 -12.73 4.48 15.81
N VAL A 56 -11.84 3.52 16.01
CA VAL A 56 -12.14 2.15 16.46
C VAL A 56 -12.83 2.18 17.83
N GLN A 57 -12.25 2.88 18.82
CA GLN A 57 -12.78 2.95 20.20
C GLN A 57 -14.19 3.56 20.33
N GLN A 58 -14.63 4.33 19.33
CA GLN A 58 -15.97 4.92 19.31
C GLN A 58 -17.04 3.95 18.77
N THR A 59 -16.63 2.77 18.30
CA THR A 59 -17.49 1.80 17.64
C THR A 59 -17.64 0.55 18.50
N LYS A 60 -18.89 0.10 18.70
CA LYS A 60 -19.21 -1.19 19.32
C LYS A 60 -19.21 -2.28 18.24
N ASP A 61 -18.87 -3.52 18.63
CA ASP A 61 -18.95 -4.72 17.77
C ASP A 61 -18.19 -4.60 16.44
N ILE A 62 -16.92 -4.25 16.54
CA ILE A 62 -16.05 -3.97 15.39
C ILE A 62 -15.87 -5.22 14.53
N GLN A 63 -16.19 -5.06 13.26
CA GLN A 63 -15.94 -6.03 12.20
C GLN A 63 -14.93 -5.44 11.23
N GLY A 64 -14.07 -6.28 10.68
CA GLY A 64 -12.96 -5.84 9.87
C GLY A 64 -12.89 -6.45 8.48
N THR A 65 -11.70 -6.39 7.94
CA THR A 65 -11.34 -6.90 6.62
C THR A 65 -11.57 -8.41 6.48
N GLU A 66 -11.65 -9.17 7.58
CA GLU A 66 -11.96 -10.60 7.54
C GLU A 66 -13.31 -10.88 6.86
N ARG A 67 -14.28 -9.97 7.03
CA ARG A 67 -15.61 -10.10 6.44
C ARG A 67 -15.58 -10.02 4.91
N TRP A 68 -14.63 -9.31 4.35
CA TRP A 68 -14.47 -9.17 2.89
C TRP A 68 -13.95 -10.46 2.22
N LEU A 69 -13.57 -11.47 3.01
CA LEU A 69 -13.05 -12.76 2.54
C LEU A 69 -14.06 -13.91 2.73
N LEU A 70 -15.27 -13.62 3.22
CA LEU A 70 -16.33 -14.61 3.46
C LEU A 70 -17.32 -14.69 2.28
N ASP A 71 -17.96 -15.85 2.13
CA ASP A 71 -18.91 -16.11 1.03
C ASP A 71 -20.31 -15.56 1.29
N ASP A 72 -20.82 -15.68 2.51
CA ASP A 72 -22.16 -15.21 2.88
C ASP A 72 -22.15 -13.71 3.25
N MET A 73 -21.79 -12.88 2.28
CA MET A 73 -21.75 -11.43 2.42
C MET A 73 -22.74 -10.73 1.50
N ASN A 74 -23.28 -9.62 2.01
CA ASN A 74 -24.13 -8.69 1.27
C ASN A 74 -23.67 -7.25 1.56
N LYS A 75 -24.27 -6.27 0.87
CA LYS A 75 -23.87 -4.87 0.99
C LYS A 75 -24.00 -4.35 2.41
N ASP A 76 -25.11 -4.64 3.07
CA ASP A 76 -25.36 -4.14 4.42
C ASP A 76 -24.34 -4.70 5.42
N LYS A 77 -23.96 -5.98 5.28
CA LYS A 77 -22.92 -6.61 6.11
C LYS A 77 -21.55 -5.96 5.86
N LEU A 78 -21.15 -5.73 4.60
CA LEU A 78 -19.86 -5.10 4.29
C LEU A 78 -19.80 -3.62 4.65
N GLN A 79 -20.91 -2.88 4.45
CA GLN A 79 -21.00 -1.47 4.80
C GLN A 79 -20.77 -1.23 6.31
N LYS A 80 -21.24 -2.15 7.17
CA LYS A 80 -21.01 -2.10 8.63
C LYS A 80 -19.54 -2.25 9.03
N THR A 81 -18.68 -2.77 8.16
CA THR A 81 -17.24 -2.88 8.42
C THR A 81 -16.48 -1.58 8.15
N ILE A 82 -17.09 -0.64 7.42
CA ILE A 82 -16.46 0.62 7.04
C ILE A 82 -16.68 1.65 8.15
N LEU A 83 -15.59 2.13 8.72
CA LEU A 83 -15.58 3.12 9.78
C LEU A 83 -15.12 4.48 9.26
N LYS A 84 -15.76 5.55 9.75
CA LYS A 84 -15.26 6.91 9.57
C LYS A 84 -13.97 7.08 10.35
N SER A 85 -12.95 7.69 9.74
CA SER A 85 -11.76 8.11 10.47
C SER A 85 -11.90 9.55 10.98
N PHE A 86 -11.03 9.98 11.91
CA PHE A 86 -10.93 11.40 12.30
C PHE A 86 -10.23 12.26 11.23
N ILE A 87 -9.79 11.65 10.12
CA ILE A 87 -9.11 12.30 9.00
C ILE A 87 -10.15 12.52 7.91
N GLU A 88 -10.29 13.77 7.49
CA GLU A 88 -11.23 14.15 6.43
C GLU A 88 -10.93 13.39 5.13
N ASN A 89 -12.00 13.00 4.42
CA ASN A 89 -11.97 12.22 3.19
C ASN A 89 -11.36 10.81 3.30
N ILE A 90 -11.05 10.30 4.51
CA ILE A 90 -10.56 8.94 4.72
C ILE A 90 -11.55 8.14 5.57
N ASP A 91 -12.10 7.09 4.97
CA ASP A 91 -12.76 6.00 5.68
C ASP A 91 -11.82 4.79 5.71
N PHE A 92 -12.07 3.84 6.61
CA PHE A 92 -11.24 2.65 6.70
C PHE A 92 -12.00 1.40 7.14
N VAL A 93 -11.50 0.24 6.74
CA VAL A 93 -11.91 -1.06 7.26
C VAL A 93 -10.78 -1.57 8.16
N PRO A 94 -11.02 -1.76 9.46
CA PRO A 94 -10.00 -2.20 10.39
C PRO A 94 -9.61 -3.67 10.16
N SER A 95 -8.45 -4.05 10.67
CA SER A 95 -8.07 -5.43 10.92
C SER A 95 -8.58 -5.84 12.29
N THR A 96 -9.00 -7.10 12.43
CA THR A 96 -9.40 -7.68 13.73
C THR A 96 -8.59 -8.93 14.02
N PRO A 97 -8.48 -9.38 15.28
CA PRO A 97 -7.82 -10.65 15.60
C PRO A 97 -8.39 -11.87 14.86
N ILE A 98 -9.63 -11.77 14.34
CA ILE A 98 -10.27 -12.83 13.56
C ILE A 98 -9.59 -13.03 12.20
N LEU A 99 -8.97 -11.99 11.63
CA LEU A 99 -8.33 -12.05 10.32
C LEU A 99 -7.25 -13.14 10.25
N GLU A 100 -6.48 -13.32 11.32
CA GLU A 100 -5.47 -14.38 11.43
C GLU A 100 -6.08 -15.79 11.39
N ARG A 101 -7.25 -15.98 12.02
CA ARG A 101 -8.01 -17.23 11.92
C ARG A 101 -8.53 -17.43 10.50
N GLN A 102 -9.05 -16.36 9.88
CA GLN A 102 -9.57 -16.38 8.53
C GLN A 102 -8.48 -16.75 7.51
N ASN A 103 -7.25 -16.26 7.68
CA ASN A 103 -6.11 -16.61 6.83
C ASN A 103 -5.90 -18.13 6.77
N ARG A 104 -5.93 -18.80 7.92
CA ARG A 104 -5.77 -20.26 8.00
C ARG A 104 -6.93 -21.02 7.36
N GLN A 105 -8.16 -20.54 7.53
CA GLN A 105 -9.34 -21.17 6.93
C GLN A 105 -9.33 -21.02 5.41
N LEU A 106 -8.95 -19.84 4.92
CA LEU A 106 -8.93 -19.49 3.50
C LEU A 106 -8.02 -20.40 2.68
N VAL A 107 -6.96 -20.97 3.25
CA VAL A 107 -6.07 -21.92 2.56
C VAL A 107 -6.83 -23.17 2.07
N LEU A 108 -7.87 -23.60 2.78
CA LEU A 108 -8.62 -24.82 2.46
C LEU A 108 -9.76 -24.58 1.46
N GLU A 109 -10.04 -23.31 1.15
CA GLU A 109 -11.17 -22.92 0.31
C GLU A 109 -10.86 -23.05 -1.18
N PRO A 110 -11.82 -23.47 -2.01
CA PRO A 110 -11.68 -23.41 -3.46
C PRO A 110 -11.70 -21.95 -3.95
N ASN A 111 -10.93 -21.64 -5.01
CA ASN A 111 -10.78 -20.28 -5.55
C ASN A 111 -10.43 -19.24 -4.46
N ARG A 112 -9.70 -19.65 -3.44
CA ARG A 112 -9.41 -18.85 -2.24
C ARG A 112 -8.81 -17.50 -2.58
N GLU A 113 -8.03 -17.39 -3.64
CA GLU A 113 -7.36 -16.18 -4.11
C GLU A 113 -8.33 -15.13 -4.70
N LYS A 114 -9.58 -15.52 -4.97
CA LYS A 114 -10.59 -14.65 -5.61
C LYS A 114 -11.66 -14.14 -4.65
N ARG A 115 -11.64 -14.49 -3.37
CA ARG A 115 -12.69 -14.13 -2.40
C ARG A 115 -12.88 -12.61 -2.30
N LEU A 116 -11.79 -11.87 -2.15
CA LEU A 116 -11.83 -10.41 -2.04
C LEU A 116 -12.41 -9.76 -3.29
N ILE A 117 -11.85 -10.04 -4.47
CA ILE A 117 -12.30 -9.42 -5.72
C ILE A 117 -13.77 -9.77 -6.04
N THR A 118 -14.20 -11.00 -5.72
CA THR A 118 -15.60 -11.42 -5.88
C THR A 118 -16.53 -10.54 -5.05
N ASN A 119 -16.21 -10.32 -3.78
CA ASN A 119 -17.01 -9.46 -2.90
C ASN A 119 -16.95 -7.98 -3.32
N MET A 120 -15.78 -7.48 -3.75
CA MET A 120 -15.65 -6.11 -4.27
C MET A 120 -16.51 -5.87 -5.50
N ILE A 121 -16.55 -6.78 -6.47
CA ILE A 121 -17.37 -6.64 -7.69
C ILE A 121 -18.86 -6.80 -7.35
N LYS A 122 -19.23 -7.94 -6.74
CA LYS A 122 -20.64 -8.33 -6.54
C LYS A 122 -21.38 -7.35 -5.64
N ILE A 123 -20.71 -6.89 -4.58
CA ILE A 123 -21.34 -6.15 -3.49
C ILE A 123 -20.83 -4.72 -3.44
N GLY A 124 -19.52 -4.54 -3.63
CA GLY A 124 -18.89 -3.22 -3.60
C GLY A 124 -19.31 -2.33 -4.76
N GLU A 125 -19.10 -2.79 -5.99
CA GLU A 125 -19.27 -1.98 -7.19
C GLU A 125 -20.70 -2.02 -7.73
N ASN A 126 -21.22 -3.22 -8.01
CA ASN A 126 -22.56 -3.39 -8.58
C ASN A 126 -23.67 -2.82 -7.68
N GLN A 127 -23.42 -2.70 -6.38
CA GLN A 127 -24.36 -2.12 -5.43
C GLN A 127 -23.92 -0.73 -4.91
N ASN A 128 -22.95 -0.08 -5.57
CA ASN A 128 -22.49 1.29 -5.33
C ASN A 128 -21.92 1.58 -3.92
N LEU A 129 -21.42 0.57 -3.21
CA LEU A 129 -20.75 0.77 -1.91
C LEU A 129 -19.32 1.33 -2.08
N LEU A 130 -18.57 0.85 -3.07
CA LEU A 130 -17.18 1.23 -3.27
C LEU A 130 -17.02 2.37 -4.30
N THR A 131 -18.00 2.60 -5.18
CA THR A 131 -17.96 3.68 -6.20
C THR A 131 -18.04 5.09 -5.60
N SER A 132 -18.27 5.20 -4.29
CA SER A 132 -18.15 6.43 -3.50
C SER A 132 -16.71 6.80 -3.14
N TYR A 133 -15.72 5.97 -3.48
CA TYR A 133 -14.30 6.27 -3.24
C TYR A 133 -13.58 6.48 -4.56
N ASP A 134 -12.61 7.40 -4.54
CA ASP A 134 -11.74 7.66 -5.67
C ASP A 134 -10.59 6.65 -5.74
N HIS A 135 -10.06 6.26 -4.56
CA HIS A 135 -9.07 5.19 -4.44
C HIS A 135 -9.37 4.28 -3.25
N ILE A 136 -9.01 3.01 -3.39
CA ILE A 136 -8.92 2.06 -2.30
C ILE A 136 -7.45 1.73 -2.08
N ILE A 137 -6.98 1.93 -0.86
CA ILE A 137 -5.60 1.66 -0.46
C ILE A 137 -5.58 0.47 0.49
N ILE A 138 -4.81 -0.56 0.16
CA ILE A 138 -4.81 -1.82 0.90
C ILE A 138 -3.45 -2.05 1.55
N ASP A 139 -3.42 -2.20 2.87
CA ASP A 139 -2.22 -2.61 3.62
C ASP A 139 -2.22 -4.12 3.80
N THR A 140 -1.05 -4.74 3.64
CA THR A 140 -0.89 -6.20 3.73
C THR A 140 0.27 -6.56 4.65
N ASN A 141 0.18 -7.74 5.25
CA ASN A 141 1.24 -8.27 6.10
C ASN A 141 2.57 -8.48 5.31
N PRO A 142 3.71 -8.72 6.00
CA PRO A 142 4.99 -9.01 5.38
C PRO A 142 5.16 -10.47 4.93
N ALA A 143 4.13 -11.10 4.36
CA ALA A 143 4.16 -12.44 3.81
C ALA A 143 3.34 -12.50 2.51
N PHE A 144 3.65 -13.50 1.67
CA PHE A 144 2.80 -13.83 0.52
C PHE A 144 1.93 -15.03 0.91
N ASP A 145 0.95 -14.78 1.77
CA ASP A 145 -0.02 -15.75 2.26
C ASP A 145 -1.37 -15.63 1.52
N ALA A 146 -2.37 -16.41 1.94
CA ALA A 146 -3.68 -16.44 1.27
C ALA A 146 -4.37 -15.07 1.28
N ILE A 147 -4.20 -14.27 2.32
CA ILE A 147 -4.72 -12.89 2.38
C ILE A 147 -3.99 -11.99 1.37
N ALA A 148 -2.65 -12.01 1.38
CA ALA A 148 -1.87 -11.22 0.42
C ALA A 148 -2.19 -11.60 -1.03
N GLU A 149 -2.36 -12.90 -1.32
CA GLU A 149 -2.78 -13.39 -2.63
C GLU A 149 -4.13 -12.79 -3.06
N ASN A 150 -5.12 -12.70 -2.14
CA ASN A 150 -6.40 -12.04 -2.42
C ASN A 150 -6.26 -10.56 -2.76
N VAL A 151 -5.43 -9.84 -2.01
CA VAL A 151 -5.18 -8.42 -2.26
C VAL A 151 -4.52 -8.21 -3.62
N TYR A 152 -3.53 -9.04 -3.94
CA TYR A 152 -2.80 -8.96 -5.20
C TYR A 152 -3.70 -9.30 -6.37
N MET A 153 -4.57 -10.30 -6.23
CA MET A 153 -5.59 -10.65 -7.23
C MET A 153 -6.57 -9.50 -7.46
N ALA A 154 -7.06 -8.85 -6.39
CA ALA A 154 -7.94 -7.70 -6.53
C ALA A 154 -7.24 -6.52 -7.23
N CYS A 155 -5.99 -6.22 -6.86
CA CYS A 155 -5.21 -5.15 -7.47
C CYS A 155 -4.87 -5.43 -8.95
N ALA A 156 -4.70 -6.70 -9.34
CA ALA A 156 -4.30 -7.09 -10.70
C ALA A 156 -5.25 -6.53 -11.77
N PHE A 157 -6.54 -6.51 -11.46
CA PHE A 157 -7.59 -6.11 -12.40
C PHE A 157 -7.96 -4.62 -12.32
N ARG A 158 -7.65 -3.95 -11.20
CA ARG A 158 -8.23 -2.65 -10.85
C ARG A 158 -7.21 -1.61 -10.36
N GLY A 159 -5.92 -1.87 -10.53
CA GLY A 159 -4.84 -0.92 -10.23
C GLY A 159 -3.50 -1.62 -10.16
N GLY A 160 -2.90 -1.71 -8.96
CA GLY A 160 -1.62 -2.38 -8.82
C GLY A 160 -1.01 -2.42 -7.42
N VAL A 161 -0.04 -3.32 -7.28
CA VAL A 161 0.81 -3.44 -6.11
C VAL A 161 2.17 -2.81 -6.39
N ILE A 162 2.62 -1.93 -5.50
CA ILE A 162 3.97 -1.40 -5.46
C ILE A 162 4.78 -2.20 -4.44
N GLN A 163 5.80 -2.93 -4.88
CA GLN A 163 6.72 -3.63 -4.00
C GLN A 163 7.62 -2.63 -3.29
N VAL A 164 7.53 -2.58 -1.96
CA VAL A 164 8.39 -1.77 -1.11
C VAL A 164 9.57 -2.62 -0.67
N ILE A 165 10.77 -2.12 -0.97
CA ILE A 165 12.01 -2.69 -0.44
C ILE A 165 12.78 -1.64 0.35
N ASN A 166 13.72 -2.10 1.18
CA ASN A 166 14.71 -1.23 1.79
C ASN A 166 16.13 -1.55 1.32
N ASP A 167 17.13 -0.90 1.92
CA ASP A 167 18.55 -1.16 1.68
C ASP A 167 19.06 -2.50 2.25
N ASP A 168 18.20 -3.50 2.40
CA ASP A 168 18.57 -4.84 2.84
C ASP A 168 18.49 -5.83 1.66
N PRO A 169 19.56 -6.58 1.33
CA PRO A 169 19.56 -7.57 0.25
C PRO A 169 18.44 -8.60 0.35
N TYR A 170 18.04 -9.00 1.56
CA TYR A 170 16.94 -9.94 1.76
C TYR A 170 15.59 -9.34 1.35
N SER A 171 15.43 -8.01 1.43
CA SER A 171 14.24 -7.34 0.93
C SER A 171 14.15 -7.41 -0.59
N LEU A 172 15.28 -7.24 -1.28
CA LEU A 172 15.37 -7.37 -2.74
C LEU A 172 15.08 -8.81 -3.17
N THR A 173 15.74 -9.79 -2.55
CA THR A 173 15.49 -11.22 -2.81
C THR A 173 14.02 -11.58 -2.57
N GLY A 174 13.41 -11.04 -1.52
CA GLY A 174 11.98 -11.20 -1.25
C GLY A 174 11.10 -10.64 -2.37
N ALA A 175 11.36 -9.42 -2.83
CA ALA A 175 10.61 -8.81 -3.93
C ALA A 175 10.73 -9.62 -5.24
N ILE A 176 11.95 -10.05 -5.60
CA ILE A 176 12.21 -10.90 -6.78
C ILE A 176 11.46 -12.23 -6.66
N LYS A 177 11.50 -12.87 -5.48
CA LYS A 177 10.75 -14.11 -5.24
C LYS A 177 9.26 -13.89 -5.45
N ASN A 178 8.70 -12.79 -4.96
CA ASN A 178 7.29 -12.45 -5.13
C ASN A 178 6.92 -12.26 -6.60
N LEU A 179 7.73 -11.49 -7.35
CA LEU A 179 7.58 -11.28 -8.80
C LEU A 179 7.55 -12.61 -9.56
N LYS A 180 8.53 -13.49 -9.32
CA LYS A 180 8.61 -14.80 -9.96
C LYS A 180 7.44 -15.71 -9.61
N VAL A 181 6.98 -15.68 -8.36
CA VAL A 181 5.82 -16.48 -7.92
C VAL A 181 4.55 -16.01 -8.61
N TRP A 182 4.33 -14.69 -8.68
CA TRP A 182 3.16 -14.13 -9.38
C TRP A 182 3.19 -14.48 -10.87
N GLU A 183 4.31 -14.21 -11.53
CA GLU A 183 4.53 -14.49 -12.96
C GLU A 183 4.25 -15.97 -13.27
N LYS A 184 4.86 -16.89 -12.52
CA LYS A 184 4.71 -18.33 -12.75
C LYS A 184 3.29 -18.85 -12.45
N ARG A 185 2.63 -18.36 -11.40
CA ARG A 185 1.33 -18.90 -10.97
C ARG A 185 0.13 -18.29 -11.68
N TYR A 186 0.26 -17.05 -12.15
CA TYR A 186 -0.91 -16.26 -12.56
C TYR A 186 -0.76 -15.62 -13.94
N MET A 187 0.45 -15.24 -14.37
CA MET A 187 0.63 -14.66 -15.71
C MET A 187 0.87 -15.74 -16.77
N ASN A 188 1.68 -16.74 -16.44
CA ASN A 188 2.09 -17.81 -17.34
C ASN A 188 1.25 -19.09 -17.15
N ASP A 189 0.10 -18.98 -16.46
CA ASP A 189 -0.84 -20.09 -16.33
C ASP A 189 -1.62 -20.28 -17.64
N GLU A 190 -1.64 -21.51 -18.16
CA GLU A 190 -2.26 -21.84 -19.45
C GLU A 190 -3.79 -21.72 -19.46
N PHE A 191 -4.42 -21.77 -18.28
CA PHE A 191 -5.88 -21.77 -18.14
C PHE A 191 -6.41 -20.42 -17.67
N VAL A 192 -5.64 -19.68 -16.87
CA VAL A 192 -6.06 -18.42 -16.26
C VAL A 192 -4.98 -17.36 -16.43
N HIS A 193 -5.07 -16.59 -17.52
CA HIS A 193 -4.18 -15.44 -17.71
C HIS A 193 -4.63 -14.24 -16.87
N ILE A 194 -3.95 -14.02 -15.74
CA ILE A 194 -4.14 -12.86 -14.87
C ILE A 194 -3.07 -11.81 -15.22
N PRO A 195 -3.44 -10.52 -15.38
CA PRO A 195 -2.47 -9.47 -15.66
C PRO A 195 -1.44 -9.32 -14.54
N ASN A 196 -0.29 -8.73 -14.87
CA ASN A 196 0.71 -8.41 -13.88
C ASN A 196 0.16 -7.40 -12.86
N THR A 197 0.01 -7.82 -11.61
CA THR A 197 -0.42 -6.98 -10.49
C THR A 197 0.69 -6.07 -9.98
N LEU A 198 1.95 -6.45 -10.18
CA LEU A 198 3.12 -5.74 -9.66
C LEU A 198 3.49 -4.62 -10.63
N LYS A 199 3.12 -3.38 -10.29
CA LYS A 199 3.27 -2.21 -11.18
C LYS A 199 4.49 -1.34 -10.86
N GLY A 200 5.16 -1.60 -9.74
CA GLY A 200 6.38 -0.87 -9.40
C GLY A 200 7.18 -1.47 -8.25
N ILE A 201 8.44 -1.10 -8.16
CA ILE A 201 9.35 -1.37 -7.04
C ILE A 201 9.84 -0.02 -6.51
N VAL A 202 9.50 0.31 -5.27
CA VAL A 202 9.98 1.53 -4.60
C VAL A 202 11.07 1.19 -3.61
N ILE A 203 12.20 1.90 -3.72
CA ILE A 203 13.31 1.79 -2.78
C ILE A 203 13.05 2.78 -1.64
N ASN A 204 12.88 2.26 -0.43
CA ASN A 204 12.57 3.05 0.75
C ASN A 204 13.69 2.97 1.79
N LYS A 205 13.75 3.98 2.67
CA LYS A 205 14.72 4.07 3.78
C LYS A 205 16.18 3.97 3.35
N THR A 206 16.52 4.48 2.16
CA THR A 206 17.91 4.55 1.69
C THR A 206 18.75 5.44 2.62
N LYS A 207 20.00 5.06 2.87
CA LYS A 207 20.94 5.74 3.77
C LYS A 207 22.27 6.03 3.05
N ASN A 208 23.12 6.84 3.67
CA ASN A 208 24.48 7.04 3.18
C ASN A 208 25.40 5.89 3.61
N ASN A 209 25.20 4.71 3.04
CA ASN A 209 26.07 3.55 3.26
C ASN A 209 26.34 2.82 1.93
N SER A 210 27.33 1.93 1.93
CA SER A 210 27.70 1.14 0.74
C SER A 210 26.57 0.25 0.25
N LEU A 211 25.80 -0.32 1.18
CA LEU A 211 24.72 -1.27 0.90
C LEU A 211 23.55 -0.62 0.12
N SER A 212 23.07 0.52 0.59
CA SER A 212 22.08 1.38 -0.08
C SER A 212 22.52 1.72 -1.50
N LYS A 213 23.79 2.11 -1.67
CA LYS A 213 24.35 2.43 -3.00
C LYS A 213 24.33 1.18 -3.89
N GLN A 214 24.80 0.04 -3.40
CA GLN A 214 24.82 -1.22 -4.16
C GLN A 214 23.43 -1.66 -4.60
N ILE A 215 22.43 -1.63 -3.72
CA ILE A 215 21.05 -2.05 -4.07
C ILE A 215 20.46 -1.17 -5.17
N VAL A 216 20.66 0.14 -5.10
CA VAL A 216 20.19 1.04 -6.14
C VAL A 216 20.91 0.78 -7.47
N LEU A 217 22.24 0.55 -7.43
CA LEU A 217 23.00 0.19 -8.63
C LEU A 217 22.51 -1.12 -9.24
N THR A 218 22.24 -2.15 -8.43
CA THR A 218 21.72 -3.44 -8.89
C THR A 218 20.36 -3.29 -9.57
N LEU A 219 19.43 -2.57 -8.95
CA LEU A 219 18.08 -2.39 -9.47
C LEU A 219 18.01 -1.57 -10.76
N ASN A 220 18.99 -0.69 -10.97
CA ASN A 220 19.08 0.13 -12.17
C ASN A 220 20.04 -0.47 -13.22
N SER A 221 20.63 -1.63 -12.95
CA SER A 221 21.47 -2.35 -13.91
C SER A 221 20.61 -2.90 -15.04
N ASP A 222 21.14 -2.88 -16.26
CA ASP A 222 20.46 -3.46 -17.43
C ASP A 222 20.30 -5.00 -17.30
N ASP A 223 21.13 -5.63 -16.47
CA ASP A 223 21.03 -7.06 -16.14
C ASP A 223 19.89 -7.38 -15.15
N PHE A 224 19.25 -6.38 -14.55
CA PHE A 224 18.14 -6.63 -13.63
C PHE A 224 16.85 -6.88 -14.40
N PRO A 225 16.27 -8.10 -14.35
CA PRO A 225 15.17 -8.50 -15.23
C PRO A 225 13.87 -7.73 -15.00
N TYR A 226 13.73 -7.03 -13.87
CA TYR A 226 12.54 -6.25 -13.53
C TYR A 226 12.83 -4.75 -13.46
N ARG A 227 13.88 -4.27 -14.16
CA ARG A 227 14.31 -2.87 -14.17
C ARG A 227 13.18 -1.90 -14.53
N ASP A 228 12.31 -2.26 -15.47
CA ASP A 228 11.21 -1.39 -15.91
C ASP A 228 10.14 -1.16 -14.83
N LEU A 229 10.09 -2.04 -13.82
CA LEU A 229 9.23 -1.87 -12.65
C LEU A 229 9.89 -0.98 -11.58
N VAL A 230 11.20 -0.72 -11.65
CA VAL A 230 11.87 0.11 -10.64
C VAL A 230 11.41 1.55 -10.81
N LEU A 231 10.80 2.08 -9.75
CA LEU A 231 10.41 3.48 -9.71
C LEU A 231 11.66 4.34 -9.60
N SER A 232 11.65 5.45 -10.35
CA SER A 232 12.69 6.47 -10.29
C SER A 232 12.75 7.07 -8.89
N THR A 233 11.61 7.29 -8.24
CA THR A 233 11.56 7.87 -6.90
C THR A 233 12.10 6.90 -5.85
N THR A 234 13.22 7.29 -5.24
CA THR A 234 13.80 6.64 -4.07
C THR A 234 13.59 7.49 -2.80
N ILE A 235 13.17 6.86 -1.70
CA ILE A 235 12.89 7.54 -0.43
C ILE A 235 14.05 7.34 0.53
N ILE A 236 14.70 8.44 0.92
CA ILE A 236 15.74 8.44 1.96
C ILE A 236 15.12 8.32 3.35
N GLU A 237 15.80 7.59 4.24
CA GLU A 237 15.37 7.45 5.63
C GLU A 237 15.27 8.83 6.31
N ASN A 238 14.06 9.17 6.76
CA ASN A 238 13.77 10.47 7.36
C ASN A 238 12.81 10.34 8.56
N ASN A 239 13.18 10.97 9.68
CA ASN A 239 12.40 10.96 10.91
C ASN A 239 11.02 11.63 10.77
N SER A 240 10.89 12.66 9.92
CA SER A 240 9.60 13.27 9.60
C SER A 240 8.65 12.27 8.98
N ILE A 241 9.12 11.49 8.00
CA ILE A 241 8.30 10.45 7.35
C ILE A 241 7.93 9.36 8.37
N LYS A 242 8.89 8.89 9.18
CA LYS A 242 8.61 7.87 10.20
C LYS A 242 7.55 8.31 11.22
N LYS A 243 7.58 9.57 11.65
CA LYS A 243 6.64 10.13 12.64
C LYS A 243 5.32 10.61 12.02
N SER A 244 5.25 10.74 10.70
CA SER A 244 4.11 11.32 10.00
C SER A 244 2.80 10.53 10.13
N ILE A 245 2.86 9.27 10.57
CA ILE A 245 1.68 8.43 10.80
C ILE A 245 1.29 8.38 12.28
N PHE A 246 1.96 9.12 13.16
CA PHE A 246 1.59 9.16 14.57
C PHE A 246 0.47 10.16 14.82
N GLN A 247 -0.44 9.78 15.71
CA GLN A 247 -1.49 10.67 16.17
C GLN A 247 -0.91 11.79 17.03
N HIS A 248 -1.36 13.01 16.76
CA HIS A 248 -1.08 14.19 17.56
C HIS A 248 -2.39 14.72 18.13
N LYS A 249 -2.34 15.21 19.37
CA LYS A 249 -3.47 15.87 20.03
C LYS A 249 -3.15 17.34 20.18
N ASN A 250 -4.00 18.22 19.65
CA ASN A 250 -3.82 19.66 19.82
C ASN A 250 -4.23 20.11 21.24
N LYS A 251 -3.97 21.38 21.58
CA LYS A 251 -4.32 21.96 22.89
C LYS A 251 -5.82 21.84 23.24
N LYS A 252 -6.70 21.74 22.24
CA LYS A 252 -8.16 21.58 22.39
C LYS A 252 -8.60 20.11 22.43
N GLY A 253 -7.65 19.17 22.41
CA GLY A 253 -7.91 17.75 22.44
C GLY A 253 -8.32 17.10 21.11
N LYS A 254 -8.39 17.86 20.00
CA LYS A 254 -8.67 17.31 18.67
C LYS A 254 -7.45 16.52 18.18
N ILE A 255 -7.71 15.34 17.62
CA ILE A 255 -6.67 14.45 17.12
C ILE A 255 -6.50 14.58 15.62
N SER A 256 -5.25 14.56 15.19
CA SER A 256 -4.83 14.72 13.81
C SER A 256 -3.59 13.89 13.52
N ILE A 257 -3.32 13.68 12.24
CA ILE A 257 -2.06 13.13 11.73
C ILE A 257 -1.42 14.21 10.87
N ASN A 258 -0.10 14.40 10.99
CA ASN A 258 0.65 15.33 10.17
C ASN A 258 1.39 14.54 9.09
N PHE A 259 0.73 14.34 7.94
CA PHE A 259 1.31 13.56 6.85
C PHE A 259 2.58 14.19 6.31
N ALA A 260 3.51 13.35 5.84
CA ALA A 260 4.82 13.80 5.37
C ALA A 260 4.70 14.76 4.18
N CYS A 261 3.67 14.63 3.34
CA CYS A 261 3.39 15.56 2.23
C CYS A 261 3.17 17.02 2.68
N GLN A 262 2.80 17.24 3.95
CA GLN A 262 2.56 18.57 4.54
C GLN A 262 3.79 19.13 5.27
N ASP A 263 4.82 18.31 5.52
CA ASP A 263 6.00 18.76 6.26
C ASP A 263 6.82 19.74 5.41
N LYS A 264 6.80 21.03 5.79
CA LYS A 264 7.52 22.09 5.09
C LYS A 264 9.02 21.80 4.96
N ARG A 265 9.62 21.08 5.92
CA ARG A 265 11.04 20.72 5.86
C ARG A 265 11.33 19.71 4.76
N LEU A 266 10.36 18.84 4.44
CA LEU A 266 10.45 17.92 3.32
C LEU A 266 10.22 18.64 1.98
N ASN A 267 9.38 19.68 1.95
CA ASN A 267 9.15 20.47 0.74
C ASN A 267 10.40 21.25 0.29
N SER A 268 11.18 21.77 1.24
CA SER A 268 12.47 22.44 0.98
C SER A 268 13.66 21.49 1.03
N TRP A 269 13.43 20.17 1.10
CA TRP A 269 14.51 19.21 1.23
C TRP A 269 15.35 19.15 -0.03
N THR A 270 16.66 19.13 0.14
CA THR A 270 17.62 19.01 -0.97
C THR A 270 18.41 17.72 -0.82
N LYS A 271 18.69 17.07 -1.96
CA LYS A 271 19.50 15.85 -1.97
C LYS A 271 20.89 16.08 -1.33
N PRO A 272 21.34 15.18 -0.43
CA PRO A 272 22.66 15.25 0.19
C PRO A 272 23.80 15.23 -0.81
N LYS A 273 24.98 15.75 -0.43
CA LYS A 273 26.17 15.80 -1.30
C LYS A 273 26.55 14.44 -1.90
N TRP A 274 26.52 13.38 -1.10
CA TRP A 274 26.86 12.01 -1.55
C TRP A 274 25.93 11.44 -2.63
N ILE A 275 24.70 11.98 -2.76
CA ILE A 275 23.78 11.66 -3.85
C ILE A 275 24.24 12.36 -5.13
N LYS A 276 24.55 13.64 -5.03
CA LYS A 276 24.98 14.47 -6.18
C LYS A 276 26.25 13.95 -6.85
N GLU A 277 27.15 13.42 -6.03
CA GLU A 277 28.41 12.83 -6.50
C GLU A 277 28.22 11.44 -7.13
N ASN A 278 27.05 10.82 -6.97
CA ASN A 278 26.72 9.54 -7.57
C ASN A 278 25.68 9.73 -8.68
N THR A 279 26.15 9.82 -9.92
CA THR A 279 25.32 10.07 -11.12
C THR A 279 24.15 9.10 -11.27
N LYS A 280 24.27 7.84 -10.82
CA LYS A 280 23.17 6.87 -10.87
C LYS A 280 22.08 7.19 -9.83
N LEU A 281 22.45 7.68 -8.65
CA LEU A 281 21.51 8.08 -7.60
C LEU A 281 20.90 9.46 -7.84
N ASP A 282 21.66 10.35 -8.49
CA ASP A 282 21.29 11.75 -8.66
C ASP A 282 19.97 11.94 -9.43
N ASN A 283 19.72 11.04 -10.39
CA ASN A 283 18.52 10.99 -11.21
C ASN A 283 17.31 10.37 -10.49
N LEU A 284 17.55 9.52 -9.48
CA LEU A 284 16.51 8.78 -8.77
C LEU A 284 16.01 9.53 -7.52
N ILE A 285 16.92 10.25 -6.85
CA ILE A 285 16.59 10.97 -5.63
C ILE A 285 16.36 12.44 -5.98
N LYS A 286 15.08 12.76 -6.22
CA LYS A 286 14.61 14.11 -6.56
C LYS A 286 14.62 15.02 -5.32
N ASN A 287 14.91 16.31 -5.52
CA ASN A 287 14.70 17.33 -4.50
C ASN A 287 13.22 17.46 -4.12
N GLY A 288 12.95 18.13 -3.01
CA GLY A 288 11.60 18.34 -2.51
C GLY A 288 11.04 17.12 -1.79
N ASN A 289 9.72 17.08 -1.67
CA ASN A 289 9.05 16.11 -0.81
C ASN A 289 8.99 14.73 -1.47
N PRO A 290 9.63 13.70 -0.89
CA PRO A 290 9.70 12.38 -1.52
C PRO A 290 8.34 11.69 -1.66
N ILE A 291 7.38 11.98 -0.78
CA ILE A 291 6.01 11.44 -0.91
C ILE A 291 5.28 12.08 -2.09
N ASN A 292 5.43 13.39 -2.27
CA ASN A 292 4.83 14.07 -3.43
C ASN A 292 5.47 13.61 -4.74
N ASN A 293 6.79 13.42 -4.76
CA ASN A 293 7.51 12.88 -5.92
C ASN A 293 7.01 11.49 -6.30
N LEU A 294 6.79 10.61 -5.31
CA LEU A 294 6.24 9.28 -5.54
C LEU A 294 4.81 9.34 -6.08
N ILE A 295 3.95 10.23 -5.56
CA ILE A 295 2.58 10.41 -6.06
C ILE A 295 2.58 10.86 -7.51
N LEU A 296 3.43 11.84 -7.86
CA LEU A 296 3.54 12.32 -9.24
C LEU A 296 3.97 11.19 -10.17
N GLU A 297 5.00 10.43 -9.81
CA GLU A 297 5.45 9.30 -10.63
C GLU A 297 4.39 8.20 -10.77
N LEU A 298 3.64 7.90 -9.71
CA LEU A 298 2.56 6.92 -9.78
C LEU A 298 1.40 7.41 -10.66
N LYS A 299 1.15 8.72 -10.74
CA LYS A 299 0.20 9.31 -11.70
C LYS A 299 0.74 9.26 -13.12
N ASP A 300 2.02 9.57 -13.33
CA ASP A 300 2.69 9.52 -14.64
C ASP A 300 2.68 8.09 -15.23
N LYS A 301 2.73 7.08 -14.36
CA LYS A 301 2.62 5.65 -14.71
C LYS A 301 1.17 5.13 -14.75
N GLU A 302 0.16 6.00 -14.60
CA GLU A 302 -1.27 5.67 -14.58
C GLU A 302 -1.69 4.65 -13.49
N ILE A 303 -0.88 4.55 -12.43
CA ILE A 303 -1.19 3.71 -11.25
C ILE A 303 -2.10 4.48 -10.28
N LEU A 304 -2.00 5.81 -10.25
CA LEU A 304 -2.90 6.72 -9.54
C LEU A 304 -3.65 7.63 -10.53
N ILE A 305 -4.80 8.17 -10.08
CA ILE A 305 -5.77 9.00 -10.83
C ILE A 305 -5.99 10.33 -10.05
#